data_AF-A0A2L1ISF2-F1
#
_entry.id   AF-A0A2L1ISF2-F1
#
_cell.length_a   1.000
_cell.length_b   1.000
_cell.length_c   1.000
_cell.angle_alpha   90.00
_cell.angle_beta   90.00
_cell.angle_gamma   90.00
#
_symmetry.space_group_name_H-M   'P 1'
#
loop_
_entity.id
_entity.type
_entity.pdbx_description
1 polymer ?
#
loop_
_entity_poly.entity_id
_entity_poly.type
_entity_poly.pdbx_seq_one_letter_code
_entity_poly.pdbx_strand_id
1 'polypeptide(L)'
;YFLTQAAASALILFSSTLNAWLTGEWAINNYTCFSSAILLSIALTMKLGVAPFHFWLPEVLQGLTLQTGLILSTWQKIAPMILLIQLSQSINLNLMLTLGLLSTVIGGWGGINQTQIRKLLAFSSIAHLGWMVAILKISPQLTLFNFTLYILMTSTLFITFLNLNTKNISELSTSWSKTPTMTALSLLSLLSLSGLPPLTGFLPKWMIAQEMIKQDLTMFALIILLSTLLSLFFYLRLTYTMSLTLSPNSISSSSTWLYTQKTTIAALIIPSLMLLPVTPTMLSLM
;
A
#
# COMPACT_ATOMS: atom_id res chain seq x y z
N TYR A 1 -12.15 13.86 0.87
CA TYR A 1 -12.66 12.53 1.28
C TYR A 1 -14.14 12.38 0.96
N PHE A 2 -15.04 13.13 1.63
CA PHE A 2 -16.49 12.97 1.45
C PHE A 2 -16.93 13.06 -0.03
N LEU A 3 -16.58 14.14 -0.73
CA LEU A 3 -16.97 14.35 -2.13
C LEU A 3 -16.52 13.21 -3.06
N THR A 4 -15.26 12.79 -2.94
CA THR A 4 -14.71 11.72 -3.79
C THR A 4 -15.33 10.36 -3.48
N GLN A 5 -15.55 10.05 -2.20
CA GLN A 5 -16.17 8.79 -1.80
C GLN A 5 -17.67 8.73 -2.12
N ALA A 6 -18.38 9.86 -2.03
CA ALA A 6 -19.79 9.99 -2.41
C ALA A 6 -19.97 9.78 -3.93
N ALA A 7 -19.12 10.43 -4.74
CA ALA A 7 -19.13 10.24 -6.19
C ALA A 7 -18.85 8.77 -6.57
N ALA A 8 -17.86 8.15 -5.92
CA ALA A 8 -17.56 6.73 -6.12
C ALA A 8 -18.74 5.83 -5.71
N SER A 9 -19.44 6.12 -4.59
CA SER A 9 -20.63 5.35 -4.22
C SER A 9 -21.80 5.52 -5.19
N ALA A 10 -22.00 6.72 -5.74
CA ALA A 10 -23.02 6.95 -6.77
C ALA A 10 -22.71 6.14 -8.04
N LEU A 11 -21.43 6.06 -8.44
CA LEU A 11 -20.99 5.22 -9.56
C LEU A 11 -21.19 3.72 -9.29
N ILE A 12 -20.92 3.25 -8.06
CA ILE A 12 -21.21 1.86 -7.67
C ILE A 12 -22.72 1.58 -7.86
N LEU A 13 -23.59 2.45 -7.34
CA LEU A 13 -25.03 2.28 -7.45
C LEU A 13 -25.51 2.35 -8.91
N PHE A 14 -24.95 3.25 -9.72
CA PHE A 14 -25.25 3.34 -11.14
C PHE A 14 -24.82 2.07 -11.89
N SER A 15 -23.63 1.53 -11.60
CA SER A 15 -23.15 0.29 -12.21
C SER A 15 -24.00 -0.93 -11.82
N SER A 16 -24.46 -1.02 -10.58
CA SER A 16 -25.29 -2.13 -10.10
C SER A 16 -26.71 -2.07 -10.62
N THR A 17 -27.32 -0.88 -10.69
CA THR A 17 -28.64 -0.69 -11.30
C THR A 17 -28.62 -0.97 -12.79
N LEU A 18 -27.57 -0.56 -13.52
CA LEU A 18 -27.39 -0.92 -14.94
C LEU A 18 -27.28 -2.44 -15.12
N ASN A 19 -26.54 -3.13 -14.23
CA ASN A 19 -26.48 -4.58 -14.28
C ASN A 19 -27.83 -5.23 -14.01
N ALA A 20 -28.51 -4.84 -12.92
CA ALA A 20 -29.81 -5.39 -12.55
C ALA A 20 -30.88 -5.13 -13.62
N TRP A 21 -30.80 -4.00 -14.33
CA TRP A 21 -31.69 -3.70 -15.45
C TRP A 21 -31.47 -4.65 -16.65
N LEU A 22 -30.22 -5.08 -16.88
CA LEU A 22 -29.88 -5.98 -18.00
C LEU A 22 -30.06 -7.46 -17.65
N THR A 23 -29.71 -7.89 -16.44
CA THR A 23 -29.74 -9.31 -16.04
C THR A 23 -30.95 -9.68 -15.20
N GLY A 24 -31.66 -8.71 -14.62
CA GLY A 24 -32.77 -8.96 -13.70
C GLY A 24 -32.36 -9.45 -12.32
N GLU A 25 -31.05 -9.51 -12.01
CA GLU A 25 -30.53 -10.07 -10.76
C GLU A 25 -29.67 -9.08 -9.97
N TRP A 26 -29.73 -9.19 -8.64
CA TRP A 26 -28.93 -8.41 -7.68
C TRP A 26 -27.79 -9.21 -7.06
N ALA A 27 -27.57 -10.45 -7.50
CA ALA A 27 -26.50 -11.29 -6.99
C ALA A 27 -25.13 -10.69 -7.34
N ILE A 28 -24.20 -10.74 -6.37
CA ILE A 28 -22.78 -10.37 -6.58
C ILE A 28 -22.05 -11.57 -7.19
N ASN A 29 -22.57 -12.04 -8.33
CA ASN A 29 -21.94 -13.06 -9.14
C ASN A 29 -21.21 -12.39 -10.31
N ASN A 30 -20.47 -13.17 -11.10
CA ASN A 30 -19.74 -12.67 -12.26
C ASN A 30 -20.66 -11.79 -13.14
N TYR A 31 -20.36 -10.49 -13.19
CA TYR A 31 -21.07 -9.54 -14.03
C TYR A 31 -20.96 -9.99 -15.49
N THR A 32 -22.10 -10.07 -16.17
CA THR A 32 -22.16 -10.49 -17.57
C THR A 32 -21.95 -9.32 -18.53
N CYS A 33 -22.28 -8.10 -18.13
CA CYS A 33 -22.13 -6.92 -18.98
C CYS A 33 -20.77 -6.22 -18.77
N PHE A 34 -20.05 -6.04 -19.88
CA PHE A 34 -18.74 -5.37 -19.91
C PHE A 34 -18.81 -3.91 -19.43
N SER A 35 -19.91 -3.19 -19.74
CA SER A 35 -20.08 -1.77 -19.37
C SER A 35 -20.23 -1.59 -17.86
N SER A 36 -21.09 -2.38 -17.21
CA SER A 36 -21.27 -2.34 -15.75
C SER A 36 -19.99 -2.72 -15.02
N ALA A 37 -19.28 -3.74 -15.51
CA ALA A 37 -18.00 -4.16 -14.94
C ALA A 37 -16.93 -3.05 -15.00
N ILE A 38 -16.84 -2.32 -16.12
CA ILE A 38 -15.92 -1.17 -16.25
C ILE A 38 -16.30 -0.08 -15.26
N LEU A 39 -17.55 0.36 -15.22
CA LEU A 39 -18.00 1.43 -14.33
C LEU A 39 -17.76 1.07 -12.86
N LEU A 40 -18.09 -0.16 -12.47
CA LEU A 40 -17.85 -0.65 -11.12
C LEU A 40 -16.36 -0.69 -10.78
N SER A 41 -15.52 -1.15 -11.71
CA SER A 41 -14.07 -1.18 -11.52
C SER A 41 -13.46 0.21 -11.34
N ILE A 42 -13.92 1.20 -12.10
CA ILE A 42 -13.53 2.62 -11.96
C ILE A 42 -13.99 3.15 -10.60
N ALA A 43 -15.21 2.84 -10.18
CA ALA A 43 -15.74 3.30 -8.90
C ALA A 43 -14.97 2.73 -7.71
N LEU A 44 -14.63 1.44 -7.73
CA LEU A 44 -13.85 0.78 -6.67
C LEU A 44 -12.40 1.27 -6.63
N THR A 45 -11.77 1.46 -7.78
CA THR A 45 -10.41 2.03 -7.87
C THR A 45 -10.36 3.49 -7.41
N MET A 46 -11.42 4.26 -7.64
CA MET A 46 -11.60 5.60 -7.07
C MET A 46 -11.69 5.58 -5.54
N LYS A 47 -12.45 4.62 -4.95
CA LYS A 47 -12.52 4.43 -3.50
C LYS A 47 -11.19 4.05 -2.87
N LEU A 48 -10.40 3.22 -3.56
CA LEU A 48 -9.07 2.79 -3.10
C LEU A 48 -7.99 3.87 -3.27
N GLY A 49 -8.21 4.86 -4.14
CA GLY A 49 -7.23 5.90 -4.45
C GLY A 49 -6.17 5.46 -5.45
N VAL A 50 -6.51 4.56 -6.36
CA VAL A 50 -5.64 4.14 -7.47
C VAL A 50 -5.58 5.26 -8.51
N ALA A 51 -4.42 5.47 -9.14
CA ALA A 51 -4.29 6.47 -10.20
C ALA A 51 -5.18 6.12 -11.41
N PRO A 52 -5.81 7.11 -12.06
CA PRO A 52 -5.64 8.56 -11.91
C PRO A 52 -6.38 9.20 -10.72
N PHE A 53 -7.27 8.48 -10.04
CA PHE A 53 -8.11 9.00 -8.94
C PHE A 53 -7.40 9.15 -7.59
N HIS A 54 -6.08 9.19 -7.59
CA HIS A 54 -5.23 9.15 -6.41
C HIS A 54 -5.10 10.49 -5.66
N PHE A 55 -5.43 11.62 -6.29
CA PHE A 55 -5.15 12.97 -5.77
C PHE A 55 -5.69 13.24 -4.36
N TRP A 56 -6.84 12.67 -4.02
CA TRP A 56 -7.46 12.89 -2.71
C TRP A 56 -6.68 12.23 -1.56
N LEU A 57 -5.95 11.15 -1.82
CA LEU A 57 -5.39 10.29 -0.78
C LEU A 57 -4.22 10.97 -0.05
N PRO A 58 -3.20 11.55 -0.74
CA PRO A 58 -2.11 12.27 -0.07
C PRO A 58 -2.57 13.51 0.71
N GLU A 59 -3.53 14.27 0.18
CA GLU A 59 -4.03 15.48 0.83
C GLU A 59 -4.82 15.16 2.10
N VAL A 60 -5.72 14.17 2.02
CA VAL A 60 -6.52 13.74 3.17
C VAL A 60 -5.60 13.15 4.26
N LEU A 61 -4.65 12.28 3.91
CA LEU A 61 -3.73 11.72 4.91
C LEU A 61 -2.88 12.79 5.58
N GLN A 62 -2.50 13.86 4.87
CA GLN A 62 -1.72 14.93 5.48
C GLN A 62 -2.50 15.70 6.56
N GLY A 63 -3.79 15.95 6.33
CA GLY A 63 -4.68 16.67 7.26
C GLY A 63 -5.18 15.85 8.44
N LEU A 64 -4.92 14.54 8.44
CA LEU A 64 -5.37 13.61 9.48
C LEU A 64 -4.28 13.35 10.55
N THR A 65 -4.71 12.85 11.70
CA THR A 65 -3.82 12.29 12.72
C THR A 65 -3.24 10.96 12.25
N LEU A 66 -2.09 10.54 12.80
CA LEU A 66 -1.48 9.25 12.41
C LEU A 66 -2.41 8.05 12.69
N GLN A 67 -3.18 8.10 13.79
CA GLN A 67 -4.12 7.03 14.14
C GLN A 67 -5.30 6.94 13.15
N THR A 68 -5.86 8.09 12.75
CA THR A 68 -6.93 8.11 11.73
C THR A 68 -6.38 7.76 10.34
N GLY A 69 -5.14 8.15 10.05
CA GLY A 69 -4.42 7.76 8.85
C GLY A 69 -4.18 6.25 8.75
N LEU A 70 -3.85 5.59 9.86
CA LEU A 70 -3.78 4.11 9.93
C LEU A 70 -5.10 3.50 9.47
N ILE A 71 -6.22 3.90 10.09
CA ILE A 71 -7.55 3.37 9.78
C ILE A 71 -7.91 3.60 8.30
N LEU A 72 -7.60 4.77 7.76
CA LEU A 72 -7.85 5.09 6.36
C LEU A 72 -6.99 4.23 5.41
N SER A 73 -5.72 3.99 5.77
CA SER A 73 -4.78 3.25 4.93
C SER A 73 -4.96 1.72 4.96
N THR A 74 -5.60 1.17 5.99
CA THR A 74 -5.83 -0.26 6.19
C THR A 74 -7.31 -0.62 6.11
N TRP A 75 -8.09 -0.24 7.12
CA TRP A 75 -9.48 -0.67 7.30
C TRP A 75 -10.39 -0.26 6.14
N GLN A 76 -10.29 0.99 5.70
CA GLN A 76 -11.12 1.51 4.60
C GLN A 76 -10.81 0.86 3.24
N LYS A 77 -9.67 0.17 3.11
CA LYS A 77 -9.31 -0.56 1.88
C LYS A 77 -9.89 -1.98 1.82
N ILE A 78 -10.30 -2.55 2.96
CA ILE A 78 -10.73 -3.96 3.05
C ILE A 78 -11.98 -4.20 2.20
N ALA A 79 -13.05 -3.43 2.42
CA ALA A 79 -14.32 -3.67 1.71
C ALA A 79 -14.22 -3.47 0.19
N PRO A 80 -13.62 -2.39 -0.35
CA PRO A 80 -13.44 -2.25 -1.80
C PRO A 80 -12.55 -3.33 -2.41
N MET A 81 -11.53 -3.81 -1.69
CA MET A 81 -10.64 -4.87 -2.17
C MET A 81 -11.36 -6.22 -2.25
N ILE A 82 -12.17 -6.57 -1.25
CA ILE A 82 -12.98 -7.81 -1.26
C ILE A 82 -13.93 -7.81 -2.46
N LEU A 83 -14.62 -6.68 -2.72
CA LEU A 83 -15.50 -6.55 -3.88
C LEU A 83 -14.74 -6.71 -5.19
N LEU A 84 -13.57 -6.10 -5.35
CA LEU A 84 -12.75 -6.28 -6.55
C LEU A 84 -12.32 -7.74 -6.73
N ILE A 85 -11.91 -8.44 -5.66
CA ILE A 85 -11.49 -9.85 -5.71
C ILE A 85 -12.66 -10.76 -6.13
N GLN A 86 -13.84 -10.58 -5.53
CA GLN A 86 -15.04 -11.34 -5.87
C GLN A 86 -15.45 -11.18 -7.34
N LEU A 87 -15.09 -10.05 -7.95
CA LEU A 87 -15.48 -9.69 -9.30
C LEU A 87 -14.32 -9.83 -10.31
N SER A 88 -13.21 -10.43 -9.89
CA SER A 88 -11.95 -10.50 -10.64
C SER A 88 -12.12 -11.06 -12.06
N GLN A 89 -12.98 -12.06 -12.26
CA GLN A 89 -13.21 -12.67 -13.58
C GLN A 89 -13.91 -11.72 -14.56
N SER A 90 -14.81 -10.87 -14.08
CA SER A 90 -15.64 -9.97 -14.92
C SER A 90 -14.91 -8.71 -15.38
N ILE A 91 -13.78 -8.39 -14.76
CA ILE A 91 -13.07 -7.14 -14.97
C ILE A 91 -12.29 -7.17 -16.30
N ASN A 92 -12.11 -6.00 -16.93
CA ASN A 92 -11.27 -5.88 -18.12
C ASN A 92 -9.77 -5.91 -17.74
N LEU A 93 -9.01 -6.80 -18.37
CA LEU A 93 -7.57 -6.97 -18.14
C LEU A 93 -6.79 -5.69 -18.47
N ASN A 94 -7.04 -5.10 -19.64
CA ASN A 94 -6.30 -3.92 -20.10
C ASN A 94 -6.50 -2.72 -19.17
N LEU A 95 -7.72 -2.56 -18.64
CA LEU A 95 -8.02 -1.52 -17.66
C LEU A 95 -7.25 -1.74 -16.36
N MET A 96 -7.20 -2.96 -15.84
CA MET A 96 -6.46 -3.26 -14.61
C MET A 96 -4.95 -3.08 -14.78
N LEU A 97 -4.38 -3.54 -15.89
CA LEU A 97 -2.96 -3.38 -16.19
C LEU A 97 -2.58 -1.90 -16.33
N THR A 98 -3.39 -1.10 -17.02
CA THR A 98 -3.14 0.34 -17.21
C THR A 98 -3.25 1.12 -15.88
N LEU A 99 -4.30 0.89 -15.09
CA LEU A 99 -4.42 1.51 -13.76
C LEU A 99 -3.29 1.06 -12.81
N GLY A 100 -2.90 -0.21 -12.87
CA GLY A 100 -1.79 -0.78 -12.12
C GLY A 100 -0.46 -0.08 -12.43
N LEU A 101 -0.08 0.04 -13.70
CA LEU A 101 1.15 0.74 -14.10
C LEU A 101 1.13 2.23 -13.74
N LEU A 102 0.02 2.92 -14.03
CA LEU A 102 -0.09 4.34 -13.73
C LEU A 102 0.08 4.60 -12.24
N SER A 103 -0.52 3.77 -11.40
CA SER A 103 -0.43 3.92 -9.95
C SER A 103 0.96 3.58 -9.40
N THR A 104 1.69 2.59 -9.94
CA THR A 104 3.08 2.35 -9.51
C THR A 104 4.01 3.49 -9.91
N VAL A 105 3.88 4.02 -11.12
CA VAL A 105 4.71 5.15 -11.60
C VAL A 105 4.40 6.42 -10.82
N ILE A 106 3.13 6.78 -10.66
CA ILE A 106 2.70 7.98 -9.94
C ILE A 106 2.99 7.87 -8.44
N GLY A 107 2.81 6.69 -7.85
CA GLY A 107 3.20 6.41 -6.46
C GLY A 107 4.71 6.55 -6.26
N GLY A 108 5.51 6.08 -7.20
CA GLY A 108 6.97 6.27 -7.22
C GLY A 108 7.36 7.75 -7.29
N TRP A 109 7.00 8.44 -8.38
CA TRP A 109 7.37 9.84 -8.59
C TRP A 109 6.81 10.80 -7.53
N GLY A 110 5.54 10.62 -7.16
CA GLY A 110 4.88 11.46 -6.17
C GLY A 110 5.54 11.38 -4.78
N GLY A 111 6.06 10.21 -4.40
CA GLY A 111 6.74 9.99 -3.12
C GLY A 111 8.12 10.64 -3.02
N ILE A 112 8.85 10.77 -4.13
CA ILE A 112 10.22 11.32 -4.16
C ILE A 112 10.24 12.75 -3.60
N ASN A 113 9.27 13.60 -3.92
CA ASN A 113 9.31 15.01 -3.50
C ASN A 113 8.62 15.28 -2.15
N GLN A 114 8.25 14.27 -1.37
CA GLN A 114 7.57 14.48 -0.09
C GLN A 114 8.54 14.50 1.09
N THR A 115 8.42 15.53 1.92
CA THR A 115 9.10 15.65 3.23
C THR A 115 8.20 15.25 4.41
N GLN A 116 6.90 15.10 4.15
CA GLN A 116 5.89 14.73 5.13
C GLN A 116 5.71 13.22 5.14
N ILE A 117 5.85 12.58 6.31
CA ILE A 117 5.78 11.11 6.43
C ILE A 117 4.40 10.60 5.97
N ARG A 118 3.32 11.33 6.32
CA ARG A 118 1.95 10.94 5.95
C ARG A 118 1.71 10.94 4.45
N LYS A 119 2.22 11.95 3.72
CA LYS A 119 2.15 11.97 2.25
C LYS A 119 3.03 10.90 1.62
N LEU A 120 4.19 10.63 2.19
CA LEU A 120 5.05 9.55 1.69
C LEU A 120 4.37 8.17 1.84
N LEU A 121 3.73 7.90 2.98
CA LEU A 121 2.92 6.69 3.19
C LEU A 121 1.67 6.64 2.29
N ALA A 122 1.10 7.79 1.94
CA ALA A 122 0.04 7.86 0.95
C ALA A 122 0.50 7.36 -0.41
N PHE A 123 1.62 7.89 -0.91
CA PHE A 123 2.18 7.51 -2.21
C PHE A 123 2.68 6.06 -2.26
N SER A 124 3.24 5.55 -1.17
CA SER A 124 3.54 4.12 -1.09
C SER A 124 2.27 3.26 -1.19
N SER A 125 1.20 3.68 -0.52
CA SER A 125 -0.07 2.97 -0.59
C SER A 125 -0.65 2.93 -2.01
N ILE A 126 -0.46 4.00 -2.80
CA ILE A 126 -0.85 4.06 -4.21
C ILE A 126 -0.02 3.08 -5.03
N ALA A 127 1.31 3.02 -4.80
CA ALA A 127 2.19 2.09 -5.49
C ALA A 127 1.87 0.61 -5.17
N HIS A 128 1.63 0.27 -3.90
CA HIS A 128 1.27 -1.10 -3.50
C HIS A 128 -0.09 -1.52 -4.06
N LEU A 129 -1.08 -0.62 -4.06
CA LEU A 129 -2.36 -0.89 -4.71
C LEU A 129 -2.21 -1.13 -6.22
N GLY A 130 -1.25 -0.45 -6.88
CA GLY A 130 -0.97 -0.69 -8.29
C GLY A 130 -0.55 -2.13 -8.59
N TRP A 131 0.30 -2.71 -7.74
CA TRP A 131 0.65 -4.12 -7.83
C TRP A 131 -0.55 -5.04 -7.63
N MET A 132 -1.41 -4.74 -6.66
CA MET A 132 -2.61 -5.54 -6.38
C MET A 132 -3.60 -5.50 -7.54
N VAL A 133 -3.82 -4.32 -8.11
CA VAL A 133 -4.73 -4.12 -9.25
C VAL A 133 -4.20 -4.83 -10.50
N ALA A 134 -2.89 -4.76 -10.75
CA ALA A 134 -2.28 -5.36 -11.95
C ALA A 134 -2.44 -6.89 -12.02
N ILE A 135 -2.33 -7.60 -10.89
CA ILE A 135 -2.43 -9.07 -10.84
C ILE A 135 -3.88 -9.57 -10.62
N LEU A 136 -4.82 -8.66 -10.36
CA LEU A 136 -6.19 -8.98 -9.93
C LEU A 136 -6.93 -10.00 -10.79
N LYS A 137 -6.86 -9.84 -12.10
CA LYS A 137 -7.53 -10.74 -13.03
C LYS A 137 -6.79 -12.05 -13.27
N ILE A 138 -5.46 -12.03 -13.14
CA ILE A 138 -4.61 -13.21 -13.42
C ILE A 138 -4.71 -14.19 -12.25
N SER A 139 -4.52 -13.69 -11.02
CA SER A 139 -4.57 -14.50 -9.82
C SER A 139 -5.12 -13.71 -8.62
N PRO A 140 -6.45 -13.77 -8.37
CA PRO A 140 -7.06 -13.08 -7.24
C PRO A 140 -6.43 -13.47 -5.89
N GLN A 141 -5.98 -14.71 -5.76
CA GLN A 141 -5.34 -15.22 -4.54
C GLN A 141 -4.02 -14.50 -4.21
N LEU A 142 -3.17 -14.21 -5.20
CA LEU A 142 -1.96 -13.40 -4.98
C LEU A 142 -2.28 -11.96 -4.62
N THR A 143 -3.42 -11.44 -5.06
CA THR A 143 -3.84 -10.08 -4.70
C THR A 143 -4.26 -10.00 -3.25
N LEU A 144 -4.98 -11.01 -2.77
CA LEU A 144 -5.33 -11.16 -1.37
C LEU A 144 -4.06 -11.27 -0.52
N PHE A 145 -3.11 -12.09 -0.95
CA PHE A 145 -1.82 -12.24 -0.28
C PHE A 145 -1.03 -10.93 -0.17
N ASN A 146 -0.90 -10.21 -1.28
CA ASN A 146 -0.20 -8.93 -1.27
C ASN A 146 -0.93 -7.92 -0.38
N PHE A 147 -2.27 -7.93 -0.38
CA PHE A 147 -3.07 -7.05 0.45
C PHE A 147 -2.92 -7.34 1.96
N THR A 148 -2.87 -8.60 2.37
CA THR A 148 -2.65 -8.97 3.79
C THR A 148 -1.25 -8.56 4.26
N LEU A 149 -0.22 -8.80 3.44
CA LEU A 149 1.14 -8.33 3.74
C LEU A 149 1.22 -6.81 3.79
N TYR A 150 0.55 -6.11 2.87
CA TYR A 150 0.48 -4.65 2.88
C TYR A 150 -0.18 -4.11 4.16
N ILE A 151 -1.31 -4.66 4.60
CA ILE A 151 -1.97 -4.25 5.86
C ILE A 151 -1.01 -4.48 7.04
N LEU A 152 -0.34 -5.63 7.07
CA LEU A 152 0.60 -5.95 8.13
C LEU A 152 1.76 -4.94 8.15
N MET A 153 2.45 -4.72 7.04
CA MET A 153 3.58 -3.78 6.97
C MET A 153 3.16 -2.33 7.23
N THR A 154 2.06 -1.85 6.66
CA THR A 154 1.61 -0.47 6.89
C THR A 154 1.16 -0.24 8.34
N SER A 155 0.46 -1.20 8.94
CA SER A 155 0.08 -1.10 10.35
C SER A 155 1.30 -1.04 11.26
N THR A 156 2.35 -1.84 10.97
CA THR A 156 3.60 -1.77 11.73
C THR A 156 4.20 -0.36 11.69
N LEU A 157 4.27 0.26 10.52
CA LEU A 157 4.90 1.57 10.33
C LEU A 157 4.09 2.72 10.92
N PHE A 158 2.76 2.70 10.80
CA PHE A 158 1.95 3.72 11.46
C PHE A 158 2.04 3.61 12.99
N ILE A 159 2.06 2.40 13.55
CA ILE A 159 2.23 2.20 15.00
C ILE A 159 3.64 2.59 15.44
N THR A 160 4.67 2.32 14.63
CA THR A 160 6.03 2.77 14.95
C THR A 160 6.11 4.31 14.98
N PHE A 161 5.55 4.99 13.99
CA PHE A 161 5.54 6.46 13.95
C PHE A 161 4.66 7.10 15.02
N LEU A 162 3.58 6.44 15.43
CA LEU A 162 2.77 6.86 16.58
C LEU A 162 3.60 6.84 17.86
N ASN A 163 4.37 5.77 18.11
CA ASN A 163 5.19 5.69 19.33
C ASN A 163 6.40 6.65 19.30
N LEU A 164 6.93 6.94 18.10
CA LEU A 164 7.97 7.96 17.92
C LEU A 164 7.42 9.41 17.92
N ASN A 165 6.11 9.60 17.80
CA ASN A 165 5.45 10.91 17.65
C ASN A 165 6.05 11.78 16.52
N THR A 166 6.35 11.17 15.37
CA THR A 166 7.02 11.87 14.25
C THR A 166 6.06 12.14 13.09
N LYS A 167 6.04 13.37 12.59
CA LYS A 167 5.21 13.79 11.44
C LYS A 167 6.06 14.13 10.22
N ASN A 168 7.28 14.63 10.46
CA ASN A 168 8.20 15.13 9.45
C ASN A 168 9.50 14.30 9.42
N ILE A 169 10.19 14.30 8.28
CA ILE A 169 11.50 13.64 8.15
C ILE A 169 12.53 14.21 9.14
N SER A 170 12.52 15.52 9.41
CA SER A 170 13.43 16.15 10.37
C SER A 170 13.20 15.73 11.82
N GLU A 171 11.93 15.54 12.22
CA GLU A 171 11.62 15.01 13.56
C GLU A 171 12.07 13.55 13.66
N LEU A 172 11.88 12.81 12.56
CA LEU A 172 12.27 11.43 12.44
C LEU A 172 13.78 11.23 12.49
N SER A 173 14.60 12.13 11.95
CA SER A 173 16.07 12.02 12.03
C SER A 173 16.61 12.15 13.46
N THR A 174 15.93 12.90 14.33
CA THR A 174 16.33 13.01 15.76
C THR A 174 15.97 11.78 16.60
N SER A 175 15.15 10.87 16.06
CA SER A 175 14.62 9.75 16.84
C SER A 175 15.68 8.71 17.25
N TRP A 176 16.76 8.57 16.46
CA TRP A 176 17.85 7.62 16.76
C TRP A 176 18.46 7.86 18.14
N SER A 177 18.64 9.13 18.50
CA SER A 177 19.18 9.54 19.80
C SER A 177 18.26 9.24 20.98
N LYS A 178 16.95 9.10 20.73
CA LYS A 178 15.92 8.90 21.77
C LYS A 178 15.64 7.41 21.99
N THR A 179 15.42 6.65 20.92
CA THR A 179 14.98 5.24 20.96
C THR A 179 15.63 4.41 19.83
N PRO A 180 16.94 4.13 19.90
CA PRO A 180 17.71 3.56 18.79
C PRO A 180 17.15 2.22 18.29
N THR A 181 16.72 1.35 19.19
CA THR A 181 16.14 0.04 18.83
C THR A 181 14.88 0.18 17.97
N MET A 182 13.99 1.09 18.35
CA MET A 182 12.75 1.33 17.63
C MET A 182 13.01 1.93 16.24
N THR A 183 13.99 2.82 16.16
CA THR A 183 14.38 3.43 14.88
C THR A 183 15.02 2.43 13.92
N ALA A 184 15.89 1.53 14.41
CA ALA A 184 16.46 0.46 13.60
C ALA A 184 15.39 -0.49 13.05
N LEU A 185 14.40 -0.86 13.87
CA LEU A 185 13.29 -1.70 13.41
C LEU A 185 12.38 -0.96 12.41
N SER A 186 12.15 0.34 12.59
CA SER A 186 11.39 1.15 11.62
C SER A 186 12.10 1.30 10.27
N LEU A 187 13.44 1.34 10.26
CA LEU A 187 14.23 1.29 9.04
C LEU A 187 14.00 -0.03 8.29
N LEU A 188 14.09 -1.15 9.00
CA LEU A 188 13.90 -2.47 8.40
C LEU A 188 12.49 -2.63 7.82
N SER A 189 11.46 -2.08 8.48
CA SER A 189 10.08 -2.14 7.96
C SER A 189 9.84 -1.18 6.78
N LEU A 190 10.54 -0.05 6.69
CA LEU A 190 10.53 0.78 5.48
C LEU A 190 11.16 0.04 4.29
N LEU A 191 12.27 -0.65 4.52
CA LEU A 191 12.92 -1.47 3.49
C LEU A 191 12.04 -2.67 3.10
N SER A 192 11.27 -3.25 4.03
CA SER A 192 10.35 -4.34 3.69
C SER A 192 9.22 -3.85 2.77
N LEU A 193 8.64 -2.67 3.00
CA LEU A 193 7.69 -2.06 2.04
C LEU A 193 8.30 -1.84 0.64
N SER A 194 9.58 -1.42 0.58
CA SER A 194 10.27 -1.26 -0.71
C SER A 194 10.45 -2.58 -1.45
N GLY A 195 10.40 -3.71 -0.75
CA GLY A 195 10.49 -5.05 -1.31
C GLY A 195 11.91 -5.44 -1.68
N LEU A 196 12.87 -5.21 -0.79
CA LEU A 196 14.24 -5.70 -0.93
C LEU A 196 14.37 -7.16 -0.45
N PRO A 197 15.08 -8.04 -1.18
CA PRO A 197 15.53 -9.31 -0.60
C PRO A 197 16.52 -8.97 0.54
N PRO A 198 16.45 -9.55 1.75
CA PRO A 198 15.78 -10.78 2.24
C PRO A 198 14.46 -10.57 3.00
N LEU A 199 13.79 -9.43 2.84
CA LEU A 199 12.62 -9.03 3.62
C LEU A 199 11.30 -9.51 3.02
N THR A 200 10.23 -9.54 3.83
CA THR A 200 8.92 -10.09 3.41
C THR A 200 8.28 -9.39 2.23
N GLY A 201 8.39 -8.07 2.12
CA GLY A 201 7.71 -7.34 1.04
C GLY A 201 8.31 -7.55 -0.34
N PHE A 202 9.47 -8.24 -0.45
CA PHE A 202 9.96 -8.74 -1.72
C PHE A 202 9.08 -9.89 -2.26
N LEU A 203 8.59 -10.73 -1.36
CA LEU A 203 7.80 -11.93 -1.65
C LEU A 203 6.62 -11.66 -2.60
N PRO A 204 5.67 -10.75 -2.30
CA PRO A 204 4.52 -10.55 -3.17
C PRO A 204 4.93 -10.01 -4.54
N LYS A 205 5.90 -9.10 -4.62
CA LYS A 205 6.37 -8.55 -5.91
C LYS A 205 7.02 -9.62 -6.77
N TRP A 206 7.81 -10.49 -6.14
CA TRP A 206 8.45 -11.61 -6.82
C TRP A 206 7.43 -12.62 -7.36
N MET A 207 6.47 -13.04 -6.53
CA MET A 207 5.41 -13.98 -6.97
C MET A 207 4.52 -13.40 -8.05
N ILE A 208 4.15 -12.11 -7.94
CA ILE A 208 3.35 -11.43 -8.96
C ILE A 208 4.12 -11.37 -10.29
N ALA A 209 5.41 -11.02 -10.26
CA ALA A 209 6.23 -11.00 -11.47
C ALA A 209 6.34 -12.40 -12.10
N GLN A 210 6.47 -13.44 -11.29
CA GLN A 210 6.51 -14.82 -11.79
C GLN A 210 5.20 -15.21 -12.48
N GLU A 211 4.03 -14.91 -11.90
CA GLU A 211 2.74 -15.18 -12.54
C GLU A 211 2.51 -14.35 -13.81
N MET A 212 2.96 -13.09 -13.84
CA MET A 212 2.87 -12.28 -15.07
C MET A 212 3.73 -12.85 -16.20
N ILE A 213 4.93 -13.36 -15.90
CA ILE A 213 5.81 -13.99 -16.88
C ILE A 213 5.20 -15.30 -17.40
N LYS A 214 4.53 -16.09 -16.55
CA LYS A 214 3.81 -17.30 -16.97
C LYS A 214 2.67 -17.02 -17.95
N GLN A 215 2.09 -15.83 -17.91
CA GLN A 215 1.01 -15.39 -18.81
C GLN A 215 1.53 -14.59 -20.02
N ASP A 216 2.81 -14.74 -20.38
CA ASP A 216 3.49 -14.04 -21.48
C ASP A 216 3.54 -12.50 -21.37
N LEU A 217 3.21 -11.92 -20.21
CA LEU A 217 3.26 -10.47 -19.96
C LEU A 217 4.66 -10.00 -19.49
N THR A 218 5.71 -10.48 -20.17
CA THR A 218 7.11 -10.25 -19.77
C THR A 218 7.51 -8.77 -19.79
N MET A 219 7.17 -8.05 -20.87
CA MET A 219 7.46 -6.62 -20.99
C MET A 219 6.74 -5.79 -19.91
N PHE A 220 5.49 -6.13 -19.61
CA PHE A 220 4.74 -5.48 -18.55
C PHE A 220 5.39 -5.70 -17.19
N ALA A 221 5.76 -6.96 -16.89
CA ALA A 221 6.45 -7.33 -15.65
C ALA A 221 7.77 -6.55 -15.47
N LEU A 222 8.53 -6.37 -16.55
CA LEU A 222 9.77 -5.58 -16.53
C LEU A 222 9.51 -4.10 -16.21
N ILE A 223 8.52 -3.48 -16.86
CA ILE A 223 8.20 -2.05 -16.63
C ILE A 223 7.69 -1.83 -15.21
N ILE A 224 6.79 -2.68 -14.71
CA ILE A 224 6.26 -2.53 -13.35
C ILE A 224 7.36 -2.77 -12.30
N LEU A 225 8.30 -3.70 -12.52
CA LEU A 225 9.48 -3.88 -11.66
C LEU A 225 10.38 -2.64 -11.67
N LEU A 226 10.71 -2.08 -12.84
CA LEU A 226 11.48 -0.83 -12.92
C LEU A 226 10.79 0.31 -12.17
N SER A 227 9.45 0.40 -12.26
CA SER A 227 8.69 1.42 -11.54
C SER A 227 8.83 1.32 -10.00
N THR A 228 9.09 0.12 -9.46
CA THR A 228 9.32 -0.04 -8.01
C THR A 228 10.67 0.47 -7.53
N LEU A 229 11.66 0.60 -8.42
CA LEU A 229 12.94 1.20 -8.03
C LEU A 229 12.77 2.68 -7.66
N LEU A 230 11.77 3.36 -8.23
CA LEU A 230 11.44 4.73 -7.86
C LEU A 230 10.88 4.82 -6.44
N SER A 231 10.05 3.87 -6.03
CA SER A 231 9.55 3.86 -4.65
C SER A 231 10.65 3.49 -3.66
N LEU A 232 11.52 2.57 -4.04
CA LEU A 232 12.71 2.22 -3.27
C LEU A 232 13.62 3.42 -3.01
N PHE A 233 13.80 4.34 -3.97
CA PHE A 233 14.64 5.52 -3.79
C PHE A 233 14.18 6.40 -2.61
N PHE A 234 12.90 6.72 -2.49
CA PHE A 234 12.45 7.58 -1.39
C PHE A 234 12.50 6.87 -0.04
N TYR A 235 12.37 5.54 -0.02
CA TYR A 235 12.58 4.74 1.19
C TYR A 235 14.05 4.75 1.61
N LEU A 236 14.99 4.56 0.69
CA LEU A 236 16.42 4.67 0.98
C LEU A 236 16.80 6.05 1.48
N ARG A 237 16.20 7.11 0.94
CA ARG A 237 16.39 8.47 1.46
C ARG A 237 15.94 8.58 2.92
N LEU A 238 14.77 8.04 3.25
CA LEU A 238 14.28 8.05 4.63
C LEU A 238 15.21 7.29 5.58
N THR A 239 15.63 6.09 5.20
CA THR A 239 16.53 5.27 6.03
C THR A 239 17.89 5.96 6.22
N TYR A 240 18.40 6.60 5.18
CA TYR A 240 19.61 7.41 5.25
C TYR A 240 19.49 8.53 6.30
N THR A 241 18.43 9.33 6.23
CA THR A 241 18.19 10.43 7.17
C THR A 241 17.91 9.96 8.60
N MET A 242 17.39 8.74 8.79
CA MET A 242 17.00 8.23 10.08
C MET A 242 18.16 7.66 10.91
N SER A 243 19.02 6.85 10.29
CA SER A 243 19.99 6.05 11.05
C SER A 243 21.41 6.09 10.51
N LEU A 244 21.60 6.26 9.20
CA LEU A 244 22.94 6.23 8.60
C LEU A 244 23.67 7.55 8.83
N THR A 245 22.92 8.66 8.94
CA THR A 245 23.46 9.96 9.35
C THR A 245 22.81 10.42 10.65
N LEU A 246 23.61 10.93 11.58
CA LEU A 246 23.12 11.55 12.80
C LEU A 246 22.86 13.04 12.55
N SER A 247 21.59 13.45 12.52
CA SER A 247 21.23 14.87 12.45
C SER A 247 21.43 15.56 13.79
N PRO A 248 21.79 16.87 13.83
CA PRO A 248 21.95 17.60 15.07
C PRO A 248 20.62 17.67 15.84
N ASN A 249 20.67 17.40 17.15
CA ASN A 249 19.54 17.60 18.04
C ASN A 249 19.42 19.08 18.45
N SER A 250 18.20 19.54 18.71
CA SER A 250 17.93 20.87 19.28
C SER A 250 18.39 20.92 20.74
N ILE A 251 18.97 22.05 21.17
CA ILE A 251 19.41 22.29 22.56
C ILE A 251 18.27 22.09 23.59
N SER A 252 17.02 22.35 23.20
CA SER A 252 15.83 22.20 24.06
C SER A 252 15.26 20.78 24.15
N SER A 253 15.94 19.74 23.63
CA SER A 253 15.42 18.37 23.69
C SER A 253 15.54 17.78 25.09
N SER A 254 14.43 17.39 25.70
CA SER A 254 14.42 16.69 27.00
C SER A 254 15.10 15.33 26.91
N SER A 255 15.90 14.96 27.91
CA SER A 255 16.52 13.64 28.01
C SER A 255 15.45 12.55 28.20
N THR A 256 15.32 11.65 27.22
CA THR A 256 14.38 10.53 27.29
C THR A 256 14.93 9.31 28.03
N TRP A 257 16.19 9.34 28.47
CA TRP A 257 16.88 8.20 29.10
C TRP A 257 16.23 7.73 30.41
N LEU A 258 15.50 8.60 31.10
CA LEU A 258 14.86 8.30 32.39
C LEU A 258 13.51 7.57 32.24
N TYR A 259 12.87 7.64 31.07
CA TYR A 259 11.55 7.06 30.84
C TYR A 259 11.63 5.91 29.84
N THR A 260 11.54 4.68 30.33
CA THR A 260 11.44 3.49 29.47
C THR A 260 10.00 3.30 29.00
N GLN A 261 9.77 3.46 27.70
CA GLN A 261 8.48 3.13 27.10
C GLN A 261 8.43 1.63 26.79
N LYS A 262 7.52 0.91 27.45
CA LYS A 262 7.19 -0.49 27.10
C LYS A 262 6.27 -0.49 25.89
N THR A 263 6.75 -0.96 24.75
CA THR A 263 5.96 -1.00 23.52
C THR A 263 5.79 -2.43 23.01
N THR A 264 4.56 -2.87 22.80
CA THR A 264 4.18 -4.23 22.33
C THR A 264 4.18 -4.35 20.80
N ILE A 265 5.11 -3.70 20.11
CA ILE A 265 5.13 -3.65 18.63
C ILE A 265 5.92 -4.82 18.03
N ALA A 266 6.74 -5.50 18.85
CA ALA A 266 7.57 -6.62 18.40
C ALA A 266 6.76 -7.72 17.69
N ALA A 267 5.55 -8.01 18.19
CA ALA A 267 4.65 -8.99 17.61
C ALA A 267 4.24 -8.68 16.16
N LEU A 268 4.18 -7.39 15.79
CA LEU A 268 3.87 -6.96 14.43
C LEU A 268 5.14 -6.86 13.57
N ILE A 269 6.24 -6.39 14.16
CA ILE A 269 7.50 -6.16 13.42
C ILE A 269 8.12 -7.48 12.95
N ILE A 270 8.16 -8.51 13.80
CA ILE A 270 8.75 -9.81 13.46
C ILE A 270 8.14 -10.40 12.17
N PRO A 271 6.80 -10.57 12.05
CA PRO A 271 6.21 -11.07 10.82
C PRO A 271 6.37 -10.09 9.66
N SER A 272 6.48 -8.79 9.89
CA SER A 272 6.72 -7.83 8.80
C SER A 272 8.12 -7.95 8.17
N LEU A 273 9.07 -8.59 8.85
CA LEU A 273 10.46 -8.72 8.40
C LEU A 273 10.85 -10.14 7.99
N MET A 274 10.36 -11.17 8.70
CA MET A 274 10.92 -12.53 8.63
C MET A 274 10.01 -13.64 8.08
N LEU A 275 8.94 -13.31 7.35
CA LEU A 275 8.09 -14.32 6.68
C LEU A 275 8.66 -14.92 5.39
N LEU A 276 9.78 -14.42 4.86
CA LEU A 276 10.37 -14.92 3.61
C LEU A 276 10.71 -16.44 3.61
N PRO A 277 11.31 -17.05 4.66
CA PRO A 277 11.54 -18.50 4.68
C PRO A 277 10.25 -19.33 4.74
N VAL A 278 9.12 -18.75 5.14
CA VAL A 278 7.81 -19.42 5.24
C VAL A 278 7.07 -19.42 3.89
N THR A 279 7.69 -18.88 2.84
CA THR A 279 7.22 -18.88 1.44
C THR A 279 6.58 -20.19 0.96
N PRO A 280 7.22 -21.38 1.06
CA PRO A 280 6.67 -22.58 0.46
C PRO A 280 5.37 -23.01 1.15
N THR A 281 5.27 -22.84 2.46
CA THR A 281 4.04 -23.17 3.21
C THR A 281 2.91 -22.22 2.86
N MET A 282 3.20 -20.93 2.69
CA MET A 282 2.21 -19.93 2.26
C MET A 282 1.68 -20.26 0.86
N LEU A 283 2.57 -20.65 -0.07
CA LEU A 283 2.18 -21.06 -1.41
C LEU A 283 1.32 -22.33 -1.42
N SER A 284 1.61 -23.31 -0.56
CA SER A 284 0.81 -24.54 -0.49
C SER A 284 -0.62 -24.33 0.04
N LEU A 285 -0.84 -23.24 0.78
CA LEU A 285 -2.16 -22.88 1.32
C LEU A 285 -2.99 -22.04 0.34
N MET A 286 -2.39 -21.60 -0.77
CA MET A 286 -3.03 -20.75 -1.77
C MET A 286 -3.58 -21.54 -2.94
#